data_AF-A0A085ZZ95-F1
#
_entry.id   AF-A0A085ZZ95-F1
#
_cell.length_a   1.000
_cell.length_b   1.000
_cell.length_c   1.000
_cell.angle_alpha   90.00
_cell.angle_beta   90.00
_cell.angle_gamma   90.00
#
_symmetry.space_group_name_H-M   'P 1'
#
loop_
_entity.id
_entity.type
_entity.pdbx_description
1 polymer ?
#
loop_
_entity_poly.entity_id
_entity_poly.type
_entity_poly.pdbx_seq_one_letter_code
_entity_poly.pdbx_strand_id
1 'polypeptide(L)'
;MNVLKILLLIALFSISSSAEAQKIRAIDTLDCPISQNELLLSGKLFASATPILLRVFNEDYEYAVFQLGKRRSSIYLYFKIFTDNVCVKQQQPLEIYFKNGEMYILKNSFAVNCDGTAALELSRRDIKKLMANDINTIKFYTLKRDYEFSPSAIDNKNIKEYLKCLKLYRIRKR
;
A
#
# COMPACT_ATOMS: atom_id res chain seq x y z
N MET A 1 62.30 30.43 10.76
CA MET A 1 60.94 29.96 11.10
C MET A 1 60.47 29.08 9.94
N ASN A 2 60.41 27.77 10.17
CA ASN A 2 60.64 26.73 9.16
C ASN A 2 59.49 26.56 8.16
N VAL A 3 59.79 26.74 6.88
CA VAL A 3 58.96 26.33 5.72
C VAL A 3 58.54 24.86 5.82
N LEU A 4 59.36 24.02 6.45
CA LEU A 4 59.06 22.62 6.74
C LEU A 4 57.84 22.42 7.66
N LYS A 5 57.56 23.35 8.58
CA LYS A 5 56.38 23.28 9.46
C LYS A 5 55.08 23.62 8.70
N ILE A 6 55.15 24.46 7.67
CA ILE A 6 53.99 24.84 6.86
C ILE A 6 53.58 23.70 5.93
N LEU A 7 54.55 23.00 5.33
CA LEU A 7 54.28 21.83 4.48
C LEU A 7 53.65 20.67 5.24
N LEU A 8 54.05 20.45 6.51
CA LEU A 8 53.47 19.42 7.37
C LEU A 8 52.00 19.70 7.75
N LEU A 9 51.62 20.97 7.86
CA LEU A 9 50.24 21.38 8.14
C LEU A 9 49.31 21.16 6.93
N ILE A 10 49.81 21.32 5.70
CA ILE A 10 49.01 21.11 4.48
C ILE A 10 48.79 19.61 4.21
N ALA A 11 49.78 18.76 4.55
CA ALA A 11 49.65 17.31 4.42
C ALA A 11 48.60 16.71 5.38
N LEU A 12 48.43 17.27 6.58
CA LEU A 12 47.49 16.77 7.58
C LEU A 12 46.01 17.06 7.28
N PHE A 13 45.69 18.06 6.44
CA PHE A 13 44.31 18.34 6.04
C PHE A 13 43.82 17.50 4.85
N SER A 14 44.70 16.73 4.21
CA SER A 14 44.38 16.01 2.96
C SER A 14 43.84 14.59 3.18
N ILE A 15 43.76 14.12 4.44
CA ILE A 15 43.26 12.78 4.78
C ILE A 15 41.85 12.87 5.38
N SER A 16 40.99 13.71 4.81
CA SER A 16 39.55 13.56 5.00
C SER A 16 39.05 12.62 3.90
N SER A 17 39.38 11.33 4.02
CA SER A 17 38.70 10.30 3.23
C SER A 17 37.24 10.36 3.61
N SER A 18 36.44 11.00 2.76
CA SER A 18 34.99 10.86 2.76
C SER A 18 34.70 9.38 2.54
N ALA A 19 34.60 8.63 3.64
CA ALA A 19 33.88 7.38 3.62
C ALA A 19 32.43 7.77 3.34
N GLU A 20 32.09 7.86 2.06
CA GLU A 20 30.71 7.79 1.62
C GLU A 20 30.21 6.43 2.09
N ALA A 21 29.69 6.38 3.31
CA ALA A 21 28.83 5.29 3.73
C ALA A 21 27.74 5.25 2.66
N GLN A 22 27.84 4.28 1.74
CA GLN A 22 26.79 4.02 0.77
C GLN A 22 25.53 3.88 1.60
N LYS A 23 24.66 4.89 1.51
CA LYS A 23 23.38 4.89 2.17
C LYS A 23 22.59 3.80 1.49
N ILE A 24 22.74 2.56 1.97
CA ILE A 24 21.98 1.39 1.53
C ILE A 24 20.54 1.88 1.56
N ARG A 25 19.98 2.08 0.37
CA ARG A 25 18.59 2.51 0.30
C ARG A 25 17.85 1.35 0.92
N ALA A 26 17.02 1.58 1.94
CA ALA A 26 16.23 0.53 2.57
C ALA A 26 15.32 -0.27 1.61
N ILE A 27 15.31 0.13 0.32
CA ILE A 27 14.70 -0.56 -0.81
C ILE A 27 15.54 -1.78 -1.25
N ASP A 28 16.87 -1.73 -1.17
CA ASP A 28 17.77 -2.81 -1.63
C ASP A 28 17.74 -4.05 -0.72
N THR A 29 17.14 -3.93 0.47
CA THR A 29 16.97 -5.05 1.42
C THR A 29 15.51 -5.52 1.56
N LEU A 30 14.56 -4.90 0.85
CA LEU A 30 13.16 -5.30 0.87
C LEU A 30 12.83 -5.96 -0.48
N ASP A 31 12.71 -7.29 -0.49
CA ASP A 31 12.16 -8.02 -1.64
C ASP A 31 10.67 -7.72 -1.74
N CYS A 32 10.34 -6.69 -2.52
CA CYS A 32 9.00 -6.16 -2.63
C CYS A 32 8.33 -6.70 -3.90
N PRO A 33 7.24 -7.48 -3.80
CA PRO A 33 6.50 -7.98 -4.97
C PRO A 33 5.61 -6.89 -5.58
N ILE A 34 6.21 -5.76 -5.96
CA ILE A 34 5.57 -4.63 -6.61
C ILE A 34 5.91 -4.67 -8.10
N SER A 35 4.89 -4.83 -8.94
CA SER A 35 5.01 -4.73 -10.39
C SER A 35 4.47 -3.39 -10.87
N GLN A 36 5.15 -2.75 -11.83
CA GLN A 36 4.64 -1.56 -12.52
C GLN A 36 4.12 -1.99 -13.89
N ASN A 37 2.80 -2.02 -14.05
CA ASN A 37 2.16 -2.39 -15.32
C ASN A 37 1.81 -1.13 -16.12
N GLU A 38 2.29 -1.05 -17.36
CA GLU A 38 2.09 0.12 -18.24
C GLU A 38 0.67 0.18 -18.83
N LEU A 39 -0.07 -0.93 -18.82
CA LEU A 39 -1.30 -1.11 -19.61
C LEU A 39 -2.62 -0.75 -18.90
N LEU A 40 -2.64 -0.58 -17.58
CA LEU A 40 -3.88 -0.79 -16.82
C LEU A 40 -4.74 0.44 -16.51
N LEU A 41 -4.33 1.66 -16.87
CA LEU A 41 -5.12 2.88 -16.59
C LEU A 41 -5.00 3.94 -17.69
N SER A 42 -5.26 3.58 -18.95
CA SER A 42 -5.23 4.52 -20.10
C SER A 42 -3.89 5.28 -20.19
N GLY A 43 -2.77 4.57 -20.06
CA GLY A 43 -1.41 5.16 -20.11
C GLY A 43 -0.94 5.81 -18.81
N LYS A 44 -1.69 5.71 -17.70
CA LYS A 44 -1.24 6.20 -16.39
C LYS A 44 -0.33 5.17 -15.72
N LEU A 45 0.88 5.61 -15.36
CA LEU A 45 1.83 4.80 -14.59
C LEU A 45 1.23 4.38 -13.24
N PHE A 46 1.19 3.07 -13.02
CA PHE A 46 0.63 2.46 -11.82
C PHE A 46 1.49 1.28 -11.39
N ALA A 47 1.81 1.22 -10.11
CA ALA A 47 2.52 0.11 -9.51
C ALA A 47 1.62 -0.61 -8.52
N SER A 48 1.53 -1.92 -8.58
CA SER A 48 0.63 -2.74 -7.78
C SER A 48 1.37 -3.82 -7.02
N ALA A 49 0.94 -4.06 -5.79
CA ALA A 49 1.26 -5.29 -5.09
C ALA A 49 0.44 -6.45 -5.64
N THR A 50 0.88 -7.67 -5.32
CA THR A 50 0.11 -8.90 -5.58
C THR A 50 -1.25 -8.80 -4.89
N PRO A 51 -2.35 -9.15 -5.58
CA PRO A 51 -3.68 -9.12 -4.99
C PRO A 51 -3.82 -10.18 -3.88
N ILE A 52 -4.52 -9.82 -2.81
CA ILE A 52 -4.91 -10.74 -1.74
C ILE A 52 -6.35 -11.19 -2.03
N LEU A 53 -6.54 -12.51 -2.14
CA LEU A 53 -7.87 -13.10 -2.32
C LEU A 53 -8.52 -13.36 -0.96
N LEU A 54 -9.69 -12.76 -0.75
CA LEU A 54 -10.46 -12.89 0.48
C LEU A 54 -11.75 -13.64 0.18
N ARG A 55 -11.98 -14.74 0.88
CA ARG A 55 -13.24 -15.50 0.81
C ARG A 55 -14.34 -14.74 1.56
N VAL A 56 -15.52 -14.64 0.97
CA VAL A 56 -16.72 -14.14 1.65
C VAL A 56 -17.18 -15.18 2.67
N PHE A 57 -17.53 -14.78 3.89
CA PHE A 57 -18.00 -15.72 4.90
C PHE A 57 -19.50 -15.94 4.91
N ASN A 58 -20.26 -14.90 4.60
CA ASN A 58 -21.71 -14.95 4.63
C ASN A 58 -22.33 -15.37 3.29
N GLU A 59 -21.51 -15.90 2.37
CA GLU A 59 -21.93 -16.37 1.04
C GLU A 59 -21.13 -17.61 0.63
N ASP A 60 -21.73 -18.43 -0.21
CA ASP A 60 -21.10 -19.64 -0.75
C ASP A 60 -20.28 -19.30 -1.99
N TYR A 61 -19.00 -19.69 -1.98
CA TYR A 61 -18.07 -19.62 -3.12
C TYR A 61 -17.78 -18.22 -3.70
N GLU A 62 -18.07 -17.15 -2.97
CA GLU A 62 -17.72 -15.79 -3.39
C GLU A 62 -16.38 -15.31 -2.83
N TYR A 63 -15.69 -14.50 -3.62
CA TYR A 63 -14.38 -13.97 -3.30
C TYR A 63 -14.28 -12.49 -3.67
N ALA A 64 -13.41 -11.78 -2.97
CA ALA A 64 -12.98 -10.44 -3.33
C ALA A 64 -11.45 -10.35 -3.43
N VAL A 65 -10.99 -9.41 -4.24
CA VAL A 65 -9.60 -8.97 -4.27
C VAL A 65 -9.44 -7.75 -3.39
N PHE A 66 -8.47 -7.82 -2.49
CA PHE A 66 -7.86 -6.67 -1.82
C PHE A 66 -6.51 -6.40 -2.48
N GLN A 67 -6.42 -5.34 -3.29
CA GLN A 67 -5.20 -4.99 -4.00
C GLN A 67 -4.75 -3.56 -3.68
N LEU A 68 -3.51 -3.43 -3.24
CA LEU A 68 -2.88 -2.14 -3.02
C LEU A 68 -2.08 -1.75 -4.25
N GLY A 69 -2.11 -0.47 -4.59
CA GLY A 69 -1.22 0.08 -5.59
C GLY A 69 -0.88 1.54 -5.36
N LYS A 70 0.01 2.07 -6.17
CA LYS A 70 0.51 3.42 -6.10
C LYS A 70 0.40 4.09 -7.45
N ARG A 71 -0.13 5.32 -7.42
CA ARG A 71 -0.11 6.24 -8.55
C ARG A 71 0.42 7.57 -8.07
N ARG A 72 1.43 8.09 -8.76
CA ARG A 72 2.21 9.26 -8.31
C ARG A 72 2.71 9.03 -6.86
N SER A 73 2.29 9.87 -5.92
CA SER A 73 2.63 9.78 -4.49
C SER A 73 1.57 9.07 -3.65
N SER A 74 0.38 8.82 -4.20
CA SER A 74 -0.78 8.31 -3.47
C SER A 74 -0.85 6.79 -3.57
N ILE A 75 -1.25 6.16 -2.47
CA ILE A 75 -1.54 4.73 -2.40
C ILE A 75 -3.06 4.55 -2.49
N TYR A 76 -3.48 3.60 -3.30
CA TYR A 76 -4.87 3.27 -3.52
C TYR A 76 -5.14 1.83 -3.06
N LEU A 77 -6.30 1.62 -2.46
CA LEU A 77 -6.88 0.30 -2.24
C LEU A 77 -7.95 0.07 -3.30
N TYR A 78 -7.79 -1.00 -4.07
CA TYR A 78 -8.80 -1.54 -4.96
C TYR A 78 -9.40 -2.77 -4.30
N PHE A 79 -10.68 -2.67 -3.96
CA PHE A 79 -11.46 -3.75 -3.38
C PHE A 79 -12.53 -4.17 -4.38
N LYS A 80 -12.45 -5.38 -4.92
CA LYS A 80 -13.38 -5.86 -5.95
C LYS A 80 -13.96 -7.21 -5.56
N ILE A 81 -15.28 -7.32 -5.47
CA ILE A 81 -15.95 -8.61 -5.35
C ILE A 81 -16.15 -9.24 -6.74
N PHE A 82 -16.03 -10.56 -6.83
CA PHE A 82 -16.26 -11.33 -8.06
C PHE A 82 -17.70 -11.80 -8.17
N THR A 83 -18.62 -10.86 -8.01
CA THR A 83 -20.06 -11.10 -8.13
C THR A 83 -20.63 -10.07 -9.08
N ASP A 84 -21.42 -10.54 -10.05
CA ASP A 84 -22.02 -9.69 -11.07
C ASP A 84 -23.07 -8.75 -10.48
N ASN A 85 -23.20 -7.57 -11.10
CA ASN A 85 -24.25 -6.59 -10.82
C ASN A 85 -24.31 -6.10 -9.35
N VAL A 86 -23.14 -5.95 -8.72
CA VAL A 86 -23.01 -5.45 -7.35
C VAL A 86 -22.77 -3.94 -7.34
N CYS A 87 -23.76 -3.17 -6.87
CA CYS A 87 -23.66 -1.72 -6.71
C CYS A 87 -23.18 -1.33 -5.32
N VAL A 88 -22.00 -0.72 -5.22
CA VAL A 88 -21.37 -0.33 -3.93
C VAL A 88 -22.08 0.86 -3.29
N LYS A 89 -22.20 0.91 -1.96
CA LYS A 89 -22.72 2.11 -1.27
C LYS A 89 -21.73 3.30 -1.34
N GLN A 90 -22.23 4.49 -1.67
CA GLN A 90 -21.39 5.69 -1.91
C GLN A 90 -20.67 6.21 -0.66
N GLN A 91 -21.34 6.23 0.50
CA GLN A 91 -20.83 6.93 1.68
C GLN A 91 -19.91 6.06 2.56
N GLN A 92 -20.14 4.74 2.57
CA GLN A 92 -19.45 3.79 3.44
C GLN A 92 -19.21 2.48 2.69
N PRO A 93 -18.31 2.45 1.69
CA PRO A 93 -18.11 1.24 0.91
C PRO A 93 -17.46 0.13 1.76
N LEU A 94 -16.58 0.50 2.69
CA LEU A 94 -15.71 -0.45 3.37
C LEU A 94 -15.47 -0.06 4.83
N GLU A 95 -15.90 -0.93 5.73
CA GLU A 95 -15.62 -0.82 7.16
C GLU A 95 -14.66 -1.92 7.59
N ILE A 96 -13.71 -1.55 8.45
CA ILE A 96 -12.67 -2.42 8.94
C ILE A 96 -12.81 -2.51 10.45
N TYR A 97 -12.97 -3.72 10.96
CA TYR A 97 -12.92 -4.02 12.37
C TYR A 97 -11.57 -4.63 12.68
N PHE A 98 -10.80 -3.96 13.51
CA PHE A 98 -9.49 -4.43 13.94
C PHE A 98 -9.62 -5.42 15.10
N LYS A 99 -8.61 -6.28 15.29
CA LYS A 99 -8.56 -7.25 16.40
C LYS A 99 -8.55 -6.60 17.78
N ASN A 100 -8.20 -5.31 17.87
CA ASN A 100 -8.26 -4.53 19.11
C ASN A 100 -9.67 -3.99 19.42
N GLY A 101 -10.68 -4.31 18.59
CA GLY A 101 -12.07 -3.86 18.74
C GLY A 101 -12.38 -2.51 18.08
N GLU A 102 -11.38 -1.78 17.57
CA GLU A 102 -11.60 -0.51 16.87
C GLU A 102 -12.26 -0.74 15.50
N MET A 103 -13.29 0.05 15.21
CA MET A 103 -13.90 0.15 13.88
C MET A 103 -13.34 1.36 13.13
N TYR A 104 -13.05 1.18 11.84
CA TYR A 104 -12.50 2.21 10.97
C TYR A 104 -13.14 2.19 9.58
N ILE A 105 -13.58 3.35 9.10
CA ILE A 105 -14.26 3.49 7.80
C ILE A 105 -13.28 4.00 6.76
N LEU A 106 -13.12 3.25 5.66
CA LEU A 106 -12.41 3.74 4.47
C LEU A 106 -13.43 4.34 3.49
N LYS A 107 -13.29 5.65 3.23
CA LYS A 107 -14.23 6.41 2.40
C LYS A 107 -13.96 6.23 0.91
N ASN A 108 -15.02 6.07 0.12
CA ASN A 108 -14.89 6.04 -1.34
C ASN A 108 -14.41 7.39 -1.86
N SER A 109 -13.40 7.38 -2.71
CA SER A 109 -12.88 8.58 -3.37
C SER A 109 -13.47 8.78 -4.77
N PHE A 110 -14.15 7.77 -5.31
CA PHE A 110 -14.67 7.77 -6.68
C PHE A 110 -16.18 7.57 -6.71
N ALA A 111 -16.80 7.90 -7.84
CA ALA A 111 -18.22 7.67 -8.07
C ALA A 111 -18.53 6.16 -8.02
N VAL A 112 -19.68 5.81 -7.46
CA VAL A 112 -20.16 4.43 -7.41
C VAL A 112 -20.31 3.85 -8.81
N ASN A 113 -19.94 2.58 -8.95
CA ASN A 113 -20.25 1.73 -10.09
C ASN A 113 -21.02 0.48 -9.61
N CYS A 114 -21.67 -0.22 -10.54
CA CYS A 114 -22.34 -1.50 -10.32
C CYS A 114 -21.46 -2.70 -10.69
N ASP A 115 -20.14 -2.50 -10.69
CA ASP A 115 -19.13 -3.47 -11.09
C ASP A 115 -18.47 -4.13 -9.87
N GLY A 116 -19.09 -4.03 -8.69
CA GLY A 116 -18.60 -4.61 -7.45
C GLY A 116 -17.27 -4.04 -6.96
N THR A 117 -16.85 -2.87 -7.44
CA THR A 117 -15.51 -2.33 -7.22
C THR A 117 -15.54 -1.03 -6.42
N ALA A 118 -14.83 -1.01 -5.28
CA ALA A 118 -14.48 0.20 -4.55
C ALA A 118 -13.00 0.54 -4.75
N ALA A 119 -12.72 1.75 -5.20
CA ALA A 119 -11.37 2.30 -5.27
C ALA A 119 -11.24 3.41 -4.21
N LEU A 120 -10.25 3.31 -3.33
CA LEU A 120 -10.10 4.22 -2.19
C LEU A 120 -8.71 4.84 -2.23
N GLU A 121 -8.59 6.16 -2.23
CA GLU A 121 -7.30 6.81 -2.00
C GLU A 121 -6.98 6.78 -0.50
N LEU A 122 -5.90 6.10 -0.12
CA LEU A 122 -5.53 5.97 1.28
C LEU A 122 -4.77 7.21 1.75
N SER A 123 -5.35 7.91 2.72
CA SER A 123 -4.68 8.98 3.43
C SER A 123 -3.55 8.44 4.31
N ARG A 124 -2.69 9.36 4.79
CA ARG A 124 -1.63 9.00 5.75
C ARG A 124 -2.19 8.37 7.03
N ARG A 125 -3.40 8.77 7.44
CA ARG A 125 -4.08 8.22 8.62
C ARG A 125 -4.53 6.79 8.37
N ASP A 126 -5.13 6.52 7.21
CA ASP A 126 -5.58 5.18 6.81
C ASP A 126 -4.39 4.22 6.80
N ILE A 127 -3.31 4.62 6.14
CA ILE A 127 -2.07 3.84 6.07
C ILE A 127 -1.53 3.56 7.47
N LYS A 128 -1.47 4.57 8.36
CA LYS A 128 -0.98 4.38 9.74
C LYS A 128 -1.85 3.38 10.50
N LYS A 129 -3.18 3.47 10.36
CA LYS A 129 -4.13 2.56 11.03
C LYS A 129 -4.00 1.12 10.54
N LEU A 130 -3.93 0.92 9.23
CA LEU A 130 -3.73 -0.39 8.60
C LEU A 130 -2.36 -1.00 8.94
N MET A 131 -1.31 -0.18 9.08
CA MET A 131 0.02 -0.67 9.46
C MET A 131 0.11 -1.05 10.95
N ALA A 132 -0.61 -0.35 11.82
CA ALA A 132 -0.51 -0.53 13.27
C ALA A 132 -1.35 -1.68 13.82
N ASN A 133 -2.41 -2.08 13.12
CA ASN A 133 -3.40 -3.04 13.62
C ASN A 133 -3.57 -4.23 12.69
N ASP A 134 -3.99 -5.35 13.26
CA ASP A 134 -4.50 -6.48 12.48
C ASP A 134 -6.00 -6.28 12.24
N ILE A 135 -6.42 -6.51 11.01
CA ILE A 135 -7.82 -6.58 10.60
C ILE A 135 -8.40 -7.92 11.03
N ASN A 136 -9.52 -7.86 11.75
CA ASN A 136 -10.34 -9.00 12.08
C ASN A 136 -11.43 -9.22 11.04
N THR A 137 -12.16 -8.16 10.69
CA THR A 137 -13.28 -8.23 9.74
C THR A 137 -13.24 -7.05 8.79
N ILE A 138 -13.58 -7.29 7.53
CA ILE A 138 -13.88 -6.26 6.54
C ILE A 138 -15.35 -6.43 6.17
N LYS A 139 -16.13 -5.36 6.27
CA LYS A 139 -17.49 -5.30 5.75
C LYS A 139 -17.51 -4.46 4.49
N PHE A 140 -18.02 -5.02 3.41
CA PHE A 140 -18.17 -4.37 2.12
C PHE A 140 -19.65 -4.13 1.84
N TYR A 141 -20.06 -2.86 1.88
CA TYR A 141 -21.46 -2.50 1.82
C TYR A 141 -21.93 -2.22 0.40
N THR A 142 -23.05 -2.84 0.04
CA THR A 142 -23.64 -2.70 -1.30
C THR A 142 -25.13 -2.43 -1.19
N LEU A 143 -25.78 -2.08 -2.30
CA LEU A 143 -27.20 -1.72 -2.30
C LEU A 143 -28.12 -2.91 -2.03
N LYS A 144 -27.71 -4.13 -2.39
CA LYS A 144 -28.54 -5.33 -2.27
C LYS A 144 -28.18 -6.19 -1.05
N ARG A 145 -26.89 -6.40 -0.82
CA ARG A 145 -26.38 -7.24 0.27
C ARG A 145 -25.00 -6.79 0.70
N ASP A 146 -24.69 -6.96 1.97
CA ASP A 146 -23.39 -6.60 2.51
C ASP A 146 -22.54 -7.89 2.64
N TYR A 147 -21.24 -7.78 2.38
CA TYR A 147 -20.33 -8.92 2.38
C TYR A 147 -19.32 -8.80 3.51
N GLU A 148 -19.04 -9.92 4.16
CA GLU A 148 -18.08 -9.99 5.26
C GLU A 148 -16.89 -10.89 4.94
N PHE A 149 -15.69 -10.41 5.30
CA PHE A 149 -14.42 -11.10 5.08
C PHE A 149 -13.59 -11.07 6.38
N SER A 150 -12.79 -12.09 6.67
CA SER A 150 -11.74 -12.05 7.71
C SER A 150 -10.42 -12.40 7.07
N PRO A 151 -9.55 -11.39 6.88
CA PRO A 151 -8.18 -11.62 6.50
C PRO A 151 -7.46 -12.51 7.52
N SER A 152 -6.74 -13.51 7.03
CA SER A 152 -5.90 -14.37 7.86
C SER A 152 -4.71 -13.61 8.48
N ALA A 153 -3.94 -14.28 9.33
CA ALA A 153 -2.69 -13.71 9.84
C ALA A 153 -1.68 -13.43 8.70
N ILE A 154 -1.67 -14.27 7.66
CA ILE A 154 -0.80 -14.11 6.48
C ILE A 154 -1.25 -12.88 5.67
N ASP A 155 -2.55 -12.72 5.46
CA ASP A 155 -3.10 -11.57 4.74
C ASP A 155 -2.77 -10.26 5.46
N ASN A 156 -2.92 -10.23 6.79
CA ASN A 156 -2.56 -9.08 7.61
C ASN A 156 -1.05 -8.72 7.51
N LYS A 157 -0.18 -9.74 7.52
CA LYS A 157 1.26 -9.54 7.30
C LYS A 157 1.52 -8.95 5.91
N ASN A 158 0.92 -9.53 4.88
CA ASN A 158 1.06 -9.10 3.49
C ASN A 158 0.58 -7.65 3.29
N ILE A 159 -0.57 -7.27 3.87
CA ILE A 159 -1.09 -5.89 3.81
C ILE A 159 -0.04 -4.89 4.34
N LYS A 160 0.54 -5.18 5.51
CA LYS A 160 1.54 -4.29 6.14
C LYS A 160 2.82 -4.20 5.31
N GLU A 161 3.27 -5.34 4.79
CA GLU A 161 4.44 -5.43 3.93
C GLU A 161 4.25 -4.65 2.62
N TYR A 162 3.12 -4.86 1.95
CA TYR A 162 2.77 -4.17 0.71
C TYR A 162 2.64 -2.65 0.92
N LEU A 163 2.04 -2.20 2.02
CA LEU A 163 2.01 -0.78 2.38
C LEU A 163 3.42 -0.22 2.58
N LYS A 164 4.31 -0.95 3.27
CA LYS A 164 5.71 -0.53 3.46
C LYS A 164 6.44 -0.43 2.12
N CYS A 165 6.30 -1.44 1.26
CA CYS A 165 6.86 -1.45 -0.09
C CYS A 165 6.37 -0.27 -0.92
N LEU A 166 5.05 -0.07 -1.04
CA LEU A 166 4.47 0.99 -1.84
C LEU A 166 4.84 2.39 -1.31
N LYS A 167 5.00 2.59 0.01
CA LYS A 167 5.49 3.88 0.55
C LYS A 167 6.87 4.23 0.01
N LEU A 168 7.78 3.25 -0.04
CA LEU A 168 9.16 3.45 -0.49
C LEU A 168 9.29 3.43 -2.02
N TYR A 169 8.37 2.75 -2.72
CA TYR A 169 8.41 2.59 -4.17
C TYR A 169 8.35 3.94 -4.89
N ARG A 170 9.27 4.16 -5.83
CA ARG A 170 9.27 5.32 -6.72
C ARG A 170 8.84 4.88 -8.11
N ILE A 171 7.69 5.37 -8.55
CA ILE A 171 7.19 5.13 -9.90
C ILE A 171 8.22 5.69 -10.89
N ARG A 172 8.71 4.83 -11.77
CA ARG A 172 9.66 5.23 -12.81
C ARG A 172 8.87 5.79 -13.98
N LYS A 173 9.10 7.08 -14.28
CA LYS A 173 8.73 7.67 -15.56
C LYS A 173 9.77 7.20 -16.57
N ARG A 174 9.34 6.78 -17.76
CA ARG A 174 10.25 6.76 -18.90
C ARG A 174 10.52 8.20 -19.30
#